data_AF-A0A3B8W6C6-F1
#
_entry.id   AF-A0A3B8W6C6-F1
#
_cell.length_a   1.000
_cell.length_b   1.000
_cell.length_c   1.000
_cell.angle_alpha   90.00
_cell.angle_beta   90.00
_cell.angle_gamma   90.00
#
_symmetry.space_group_name_H-M   'P 1'
#
loop_
_entity.id
_entity.type
_entity.pdbx_description
1 polymer ?
#
loop_
_entity_poly.entity_id
_entity_poly.type
_entity_poly.pdbx_seq_one_letter_code
_entity_poly.pdbx_strand_id
1 'polypeptide(L)'
;MIAVYYCVHIITLLGVGYWLYRQRPDSLFWPGLILKICAGVVLGLLYRFHYQSGDTLLFFQDAIFLSKKCFESPVDYLHFLWNDEGSPWLTGLTYSQYRSLFFVKAISLVAIFTFQQYGLAAAWCSFLSFMGCWLLYRTLCARWPEGRVAAAIGFLFFPSLVFWSSGLIKESLAVAGLMALTAILLRALWGKARPVEVFLFVFSGWIVWGLKYYWLAVWLPVAIAQEVYQASKVQARSGMQVAVDLA
;
A
#
# COMPACT_ATOMS: atom_id res chain seq x y z
N MET A 1 -14.08 -26.75 2.74
CA MET A 1 -14.23 -25.48 2.00
C MET A 1 -13.17 -24.44 2.40
N ILE A 2 -13.01 -24.10 3.69
CA ILE A 2 -12.00 -23.11 4.14
C ILE A 2 -10.58 -23.44 3.66
N ALA A 3 -10.13 -24.69 3.81
CA ALA A 3 -8.80 -25.10 3.35
C ALA A 3 -8.55 -24.81 1.86
N VAL A 4 -9.56 -25.01 1.01
CA VAL A 4 -9.48 -24.74 -0.44
C VAL A 4 -9.26 -23.25 -0.69
N TYR A 5 -9.99 -22.37 0.01
CA TYR A 5 -9.79 -20.92 -0.10
C TYR A 5 -8.35 -20.54 0.25
N TYR A 6 -7.83 -21.06 1.37
CA TYR A 6 -6.44 -20.79 1.76
C TYR A 6 -5.44 -21.31 0.72
N CYS A 7 -5.61 -22.52 0.21
CA CYS A 7 -4.74 -23.07 -0.84
C CYS A 7 -4.74 -22.18 -2.10
N VAL A 8 -5.91 -21.77 -2.60
CA VAL A 8 -6.02 -20.91 -3.79
C VAL A 8 -5.30 -19.58 -3.58
N HIS A 9 -5.54 -18.91 -2.46
CA HIS A 9 -4.90 -17.61 -2.20
C HIS A 9 -3.40 -17.71 -1.90
N ILE A 10 -2.93 -18.78 -1.24
CA ILE A 10 -1.51 -19.02 -1.04
C ILE A 10 -0.82 -19.24 -2.39
N ILE A 11 -1.38 -20.10 -3.25
CA ILE A 11 -0.87 -20.32 -4.61
C ILE A 11 -0.85 -19.01 -5.40
N THR A 12 -1.90 -18.19 -5.28
CA THR A 12 -1.98 -16.90 -5.97
C THR A 12 -0.93 -15.91 -5.46
N LEU A 13 -0.76 -15.78 -4.13
CA LEU A 13 0.28 -14.94 -3.52
C LEU A 13 1.69 -15.37 -3.94
N LEU A 14 1.96 -16.69 -3.94
CA LEU A 14 3.24 -17.24 -4.39
C LEU A 14 3.45 -17.03 -5.89
N GLY A 15 2.42 -17.22 -6.72
CA GLY A 15 2.48 -17.04 -8.16
C GLY A 15 2.74 -15.58 -8.55
N VAL A 16 1.98 -14.64 -7.97
CA VAL A 16 2.17 -13.20 -8.19
C VAL A 16 3.53 -12.75 -7.62
N GLY A 17 3.88 -13.21 -6.41
CA GLY A 17 5.18 -12.94 -5.80
C GLY A 17 6.35 -13.44 -6.66
N TYR A 18 6.26 -14.66 -7.20
CA TYR A 18 7.26 -15.23 -8.09
C TYR A 18 7.36 -14.48 -9.42
N TRP A 19 6.22 -14.11 -10.02
CA TRP A 19 6.19 -13.29 -11.23
C TRP A 19 6.89 -11.95 -11.03
N LEU A 20 6.65 -11.28 -9.90
CA LEU A 20 7.32 -10.03 -9.53
C LEU A 20 8.81 -10.21 -9.26
N TYR A 21 9.18 -11.25 -8.51
CA TYR A 21 10.57 -11.60 -8.26
C TYR A 21 11.33 -11.82 -9.57
N ARG A 22 10.75 -12.56 -10.51
CA ARG A 22 11.39 -12.91 -11.80
C ARG A 22 11.64 -11.69 -12.68
N GLN A 23 10.82 -10.65 -12.60
CA GLN A 23 11.04 -9.43 -13.38
C GLN A 23 12.37 -8.77 -13.05
N ARG A 24 12.76 -8.75 -11.76
CA ARG A 24 14.06 -8.27 -11.30
C ARG A 24 14.47 -9.02 -10.04
N PRO A 25 15.17 -10.17 -10.18
CA PRO A 25 15.55 -11.00 -9.05
C PRO A 25 16.41 -10.25 -8.04
N ASP A 26 16.14 -10.49 -6.76
CA ASP A 26 16.90 -9.97 -5.64
C ASP A 26 16.64 -10.86 -4.43
N SER A 27 17.72 -11.32 -3.77
CA SER A 27 17.64 -12.28 -2.67
C SER A 27 16.83 -11.79 -1.47
N LEU A 28 16.64 -10.47 -1.32
CA LEU A 28 15.88 -9.89 -0.21
C LEU A 28 14.36 -9.90 -0.42
N PHE A 29 13.88 -10.25 -1.62
CA PHE A 29 12.44 -10.24 -1.93
C PHE A 29 11.65 -11.20 -1.03
N TRP A 30 12.02 -12.48 -1.05
CA TRP A 30 11.29 -13.51 -0.31
C TRP A 30 11.41 -13.36 1.21
N PRO A 31 12.60 -13.11 1.78
CA PRO A 31 12.72 -12.83 3.22
C PRO A 31 11.87 -11.64 3.66
N GLY A 32 11.88 -10.54 2.90
CA GLY A 32 11.07 -9.35 3.21
C GLY A 32 9.57 -9.62 3.11
N LEU A 33 9.13 -10.33 2.07
CA LEU A 33 7.71 -10.65 1.87
C LEU A 33 7.19 -11.60 2.95
N ILE A 34 7.92 -12.67 3.25
CA ILE A 34 7.56 -13.65 4.28
C ILE A 34 7.48 -12.94 5.63
N LEU A 35 8.47 -12.11 5.97
CA LEU A 35 8.48 -11.34 7.21
C LEU A 35 7.23 -10.44 7.31
N LYS A 36 6.87 -9.73 6.23
CA LYS A 36 5.69 -8.85 6.21
C LYS A 36 4.37 -9.61 6.38
N ILE A 37 4.21 -10.75 5.71
CA ILE A 37 3.02 -11.59 5.85
C ILE A 37 2.95 -12.16 7.27
N CYS A 38 4.05 -12.73 7.79
CA CYS A 38 4.11 -13.26 9.15
C CYS A 38 3.78 -12.20 10.20
N ALA A 39 4.32 -10.98 10.06
CA ALA A 39 4.00 -9.87 10.96
C ALA A 39 2.51 -9.52 10.96
N GLY A 40 1.85 -9.55 9.80
CA GLY A 40 0.41 -9.33 9.69
C GLY A 40 -0.44 -10.43 10.33
N VAL A 41 -0.01 -11.69 10.19
CA VAL A 41 -0.63 -12.82 10.89
C VAL A 41 -0.47 -12.68 12.41
N VAL A 42 0.74 -12.39 12.88
CA VAL A 42 1.02 -12.18 14.31
C VAL A 42 0.18 -11.02 14.86
N LEU A 43 0.06 -9.91 14.14
CA LEU A 43 -0.79 -8.79 14.54
C LEU A 43 -2.24 -9.25 14.70
N GLY A 44 -2.79 -10.00 13.73
CA GLY A 44 -4.14 -10.54 13.84
C GLY A 44 -4.34 -11.49 15.03
N LEU A 45 -3.37 -12.37 15.30
CA LEU A 45 -3.40 -13.27 16.44
C LEU A 45 -3.33 -12.50 17.76
N LEU A 46 -2.50 -11.46 17.85
CA LEU A 46 -2.37 -10.59 19.02
C LEU A 46 -3.70 -9.91 19.35
N TYR A 47 -4.34 -9.28 18.36
CA TYR A 47 -5.64 -8.64 18.57
C TYR A 47 -6.74 -9.63 18.94
N ARG A 48 -6.71 -10.85 18.37
CA ARG A 48 -7.71 -11.88 18.66
C ARG A 48 -7.56 -12.48 20.05
N PHE A 49 -6.34 -12.86 20.44
CA PHE A 49 -6.12 -13.67 21.65
C PHE A 49 -5.69 -12.85 22.86
N HIS A 50 -4.99 -11.74 22.66
CA HIS A 50 -4.49 -10.92 23.76
C HIS A 50 -5.42 -9.74 24.06
N TYR A 51 -5.75 -8.93 23.04
CA TYR A 51 -6.61 -7.76 23.25
C TYR A 51 -8.10 -8.10 23.29
N GLN A 52 -8.52 -9.26 22.76
CA GLN A 52 -9.90 -9.78 22.72
C GLN A 52 -10.93 -8.87 22.01
N SER A 53 -10.51 -7.67 21.61
CA SER A 53 -11.21 -6.67 20.84
C SER A 53 -10.18 -5.76 20.19
N GLY A 54 -10.54 -5.15 19.07
CA GLY A 54 -9.75 -4.06 18.51
C GLY A 54 -10.11 -3.76 17.07
N ASP A 55 -9.66 -2.58 16.65
CA ASP A 55 -9.99 -1.95 15.39
C ASP A 55 -9.88 -2.89 14.18
N THR A 56 -8.86 -3.75 14.13
CA THR A 56 -8.67 -4.68 13.00
C THR A 56 -9.80 -5.69 12.83
N LEU A 57 -10.34 -6.25 13.93
CA LEU A 57 -11.43 -7.23 13.87
C LEU A 57 -12.75 -6.53 13.55
N LEU A 58 -12.98 -5.36 14.15
CA LEU A 58 -14.18 -4.55 13.91
C LEU A 58 -14.24 -4.01 12.47
N PHE A 59 -13.12 -3.53 11.91
CA PHE A 59 -13.05 -3.16 10.50
C PHE A 59 -13.40 -4.32 9.59
N PHE A 60 -12.94 -5.53 9.92
CA PHE A 60 -13.25 -6.70 9.12
C PHE A 60 -14.72 -7.14 9.26
N GLN A 61 -15.32 -7.00 10.44
CA GLN A 61 -16.76 -7.25 10.63
C GLN A 61 -17.62 -6.28 9.80
N ASP A 62 -17.32 -4.99 9.85
CA ASP A 62 -17.95 -3.96 9.03
C ASP A 62 -17.76 -4.24 7.52
N ALA A 63 -16.56 -4.66 7.12
CA ALA A 63 -16.26 -5.05 5.74
C ALA A 63 -17.03 -6.31 5.29
N ILE A 64 -17.22 -7.29 6.18
CA ILE A 64 -18.07 -8.46 5.92
C ILE A 64 -19.52 -8.01 5.73
N PHE A 65 -20.04 -7.13 6.59
CA PHE A 65 -21.38 -6.60 6.45
C PHE A 65 -21.59 -5.95 5.07
N LEU A 66 -20.68 -5.06 4.64
CA LEU A 66 -20.75 -4.47 3.31
C LEU A 66 -20.57 -5.50 2.18
N SER A 67 -19.68 -6.49 2.35
CA SER A 67 -19.51 -7.55 1.34
C SER A 67 -20.79 -8.34 1.10
N LYS A 68 -21.61 -8.55 2.14
CA LYS A 68 -22.93 -9.19 2.02
C LYS A 68 -23.91 -8.32 1.24
N LYS A 69 -23.87 -7.00 1.43
CA LYS A 69 -24.67 -6.05 0.65
C LYS A 69 -24.35 -6.09 -0.84
N CYS A 70 -23.10 -6.35 -1.22
CA CYS A 70 -22.74 -6.60 -2.62
C CYS A 70 -23.49 -7.80 -3.22
N PHE A 71 -23.64 -8.90 -2.47
CA PHE A 71 -24.37 -10.09 -2.95
C PHE A 71 -25.89 -9.90 -2.94
N GLU A 72 -26.43 -9.01 -2.11
CA GLU A 72 -27.85 -8.66 -2.07
C GLU A 72 -28.24 -7.69 -3.20
N SER A 73 -27.48 -6.60 -3.36
CA SER A 73 -27.68 -5.59 -4.40
C SER A 73 -26.34 -5.01 -4.86
N PRO A 74 -25.75 -5.54 -5.96
CA PRO A 74 -24.45 -5.09 -6.47
C PRO A 74 -24.46 -3.61 -6.88
N VAL A 75 -25.57 -3.11 -7.44
CA VAL A 75 -25.67 -1.73 -7.93
C VAL A 75 -25.67 -0.75 -6.75
N ASP A 76 -26.47 -1.02 -5.72
CA ASP A 76 -26.50 -0.18 -4.51
C ASP A 76 -25.17 -0.24 -3.77
N TYR A 77 -24.50 -1.40 -3.79
CA TYR A 77 -23.16 -1.55 -3.23
C TYR A 77 -22.14 -0.66 -3.93
N LEU A 78 -22.10 -0.68 -5.26
CA LEU A 78 -21.23 0.19 -6.04
C LEU A 78 -21.55 1.67 -5.81
N HIS A 79 -22.84 2.03 -5.73
CA HIS A 79 -23.26 3.39 -5.38
C HIS A 79 -22.74 3.78 -3.99
N PHE A 80 -22.91 2.93 -2.98
CA PHE A 80 -22.42 3.18 -1.62
C PHE A 80 -20.90 3.34 -1.54
N LEU A 81 -20.13 2.59 -2.33
CA LEU A 81 -18.67 2.74 -2.37
C LEU A 81 -18.26 4.17 -2.76
N TRP A 82 -19.00 4.80 -3.68
CA TRP A 82 -18.69 6.14 -4.16
C TRP A 82 -19.40 7.26 -3.38
N ASN A 83 -20.65 7.03 -2.99
CA ASN A 83 -21.49 7.97 -2.28
C ASN A 83 -22.28 7.24 -1.17
N ASP A 84 -21.86 7.45 0.08
CA ASP A 84 -22.51 6.86 1.26
C ASP A 84 -23.55 7.79 1.92
N GLU A 85 -23.72 9.01 1.43
CA GLU A 85 -24.64 9.99 2.03
C GLU A 85 -26.08 9.48 2.05
N GLY A 86 -26.72 9.54 3.22
CA GLY A 86 -28.11 9.12 3.41
C GLY A 86 -28.36 7.61 3.34
N SER A 87 -27.33 6.78 3.14
CA SER A 87 -27.52 5.33 3.06
C SER A 87 -27.91 4.73 4.42
N PRO A 88 -28.95 3.88 4.47
CA PRO A 88 -29.34 3.19 5.70
C PRO A 88 -28.27 2.20 6.17
N TRP A 89 -27.31 1.83 5.32
CA TRP A 89 -26.26 0.89 5.70
C TRP A 89 -25.25 1.49 6.69
N LEU A 90 -25.15 2.83 6.75
CA LEU A 90 -24.27 3.51 7.70
C LEU A 90 -24.62 3.17 9.16
N THR A 91 -25.89 2.95 9.47
CA THR A 91 -26.33 2.61 10.84
C THR A 91 -25.95 1.20 11.26
N GLY A 92 -25.62 0.34 10.30
CA GLY A 92 -25.14 -1.03 10.53
C GLY A 92 -23.63 -1.13 10.70
N LEU A 93 -22.89 -0.02 10.57
CA LEU A 93 -21.43 0.01 10.66
C LEU A 93 -20.98 0.55 12.01
N THR A 94 -19.97 -0.12 12.60
CA THR A 94 -19.28 0.39 13.78
C THR A 94 -18.50 1.65 13.44
N TYR A 95 -17.89 1.69 12.25
CA TYR A 95 -17.09 2.80 11.79
C TYR A 95 -17.68 3.50 10.56
N SER A 96 -18.44 4.55 10.82
CA SER A 96 -19.02 5.45 9.80
C SER A 96 -18.19 6.73 9.55
N GLN A 97 -17.17 6.99 10.37
CA GLN A 97 -16.31 8.17 10.22
C GLN A 97 -15.48 8.09 8.94
N TYR A 98 -15.37 9.19 8.18
CA TYR A 98 -14.76 9.26 6.83
C TYR A 98 -13.55 8.33 6.59
N ARG A 99 -12.46 8.49 7.37
CA ARG A 99 -11.23 7.71 7.19
C ARG A 99 -11.40 6.22 7.48
N SER A 100 -12.21 5.91 8.48
CA SER A 100 -12.50 4.53 8.84
C SER A 100 -13.44 3.88 7.84
N LEU A 101 -14.47 4.60 7.39
CA LEU A 101 -15.40 4.15 6.38
C LEU A 101 -14.70 3.93 5.03
N PHE A 102 -13.79 4.82 4.63
CA PHE A 102 -12.94 4.63 3.45
C PHE A 102 -12.17 3.31 3.53
N PHE A 103 -11.57 3.02 4.69
CA PHE A 103 -10.88 1.75 4.91
C PHE A 103 -11.82 0.56 4.86
N VAL A 104 -12.97 0.62 5.54
CA VAL A 104 -14.01 -0.43 5.54
C VAL A 104 -14.49 -0.71 4.11
N LYS A 105 -14.76 0.31 3.30
CA LYS A 105 -15.12 0.21 1.88
C LYS A 105 -14.04 -0.54 1.10
N ALA A 106 -12.78 -0.14 1.23
CA ALA A 106 -11.66 -0.82 0.57
C ALA A 106 -11.51 -2.29 1.02
N ILE A 107 -11.61 -2.56 2.33
CA ILE A 107 -11.52 -3.92 2.87
C ILE A 107 -12.74 -4.75 2.50
N SER A 108 -13.93 -4.18 2.26
CA SER A 108 -15.10 -4.94 1.82
C SER A 108 -14.88 -5.60 0.44
N LEU A 109 -14.16 -4.92 -0.47
CA LEU A 109 -13.73 -5.50 -1.74
C LEU A 109 -12.73 -6.64 -1.53
N VAL A 110 -11.77 -6.45 -0.60
CA VAL A 110 -10.82 -7.50 -0.21
C VAL A 110 -11.56 -8.69 0.42
N ALA A 111 -12.59 -8.45 1.23
CA ALA A 111 -13.39 -9.47 1.89
C ALA A 111 -14.20 -10.31 0.89
N ILE A 112 -14.74 -9.69 -0.16
CA ILE A 112 -15.36 -10.43 -1.28
C ILE A 112 -14.31 -11.36 -1.92
N PHE A 113 -13.15 -10.82 -2.26
CA PHE A 113 -12.07 -11.57 -2.90
C PHE A 113 -11.55 -12.71 -2.01
N THR A 114 -11.47 -12.52 -0.69
CA THR A 114 -10.93 -13.51 0.25
C THR A 114 -11.98 -14.40 0.89
N PHE A 115 -13.19 -14.46 0.34
CA PHE A 115 -14.30 -15.28 0.87
C PHE A 115 -14.58 -15.01 2.35
N GLN A 116 -14.52 -13.73 2.75
CA GLN A 116 -14.75 -13.25 4.11
C GLN A 116 -13.82 -13.89 5.16
N GLN A 117 -12.61 -14.32 4.75
CA GLN A 117 -11.60 -14.87 5.65
C GLN A 117 -10.60 -13.80 6.10
N TYR A 118 -10.58 -13.53 7.41
CA TYR A 118 -9.73 -12.49 8.02
C TYR A 118 -8.24 -12.70 7.73
N GLY A 119 -7.74 -13.93 7.95
CA GLY A 119 -6.31 -14.24 7.78
C GLY A 119 -5.84 -14.01 6.35
N LEU A 120 -6.68 -14.31 5.36
CA LEU A 120 -6.41 -14.05 3.95
C LEU A 120 -6.44 -12.56 3.64
N ALA A 121 -7.45 -11.81 4.14
CA ALA A 121 -7.51 -10.36 3.96
C ALA A 121 -6.27 -9.66 4.57
N ALA A 122 -5.86 -10.08 5.77
CA ALA A 122 -4.65 -9.60 6.43
C ALA A 122 -3.38 -9.91 5.60
N ALA A 123 -3.26 -11.11 5.06
CA ALA A 123 -2.12 -11.49 4.20
C ALA A 123 -2.05 -10.64 2.92
N TRP A 124 -3.18 -10.36 2.27
CA TRP A 124 -3.24 -9.48 1.10
C TRP A 124 -2.90 -8.03 1.44
N CYS A 125 -3.36 -7.51 2.58
CA CYS A 125 -2.98 -6.17 3.06
C CYS A 125 -1.46 -6.10 3.33
N SER A 126 -0.87 -7.12 3.97
CA SER A 126 0.58 -7.22 4.14
C SER A 126 1.32 -7.29 2.79
N PHE A 127 0.80 -8.07 1.83
CA PHE A 127 1.39 -8.19 0.50
C PHE A 127 1.42 -6.83 -0.22
N LEU A 128 0.30 -6.09 -0.22
CA LEU A 128 0.22 -4.75 -0.83
C LEU A 128 1.17 -3.76 -0.15
N SER A 129 1.24 -3.77 1.18
CA SER A 129 2.21 -2.97 1.95
C SER A 129 3.65 -3.29 1.56
N PHE A 130 3.99 -4.58 1.47
CA PHE A 130 5.30 -5.01 0.99
C PHE A 130 5.59 -4.57 -0.44
N MET A 131 4.60 -4.59 -1.35
CA MET A 131 4.77 -4.13 -2.73
C MET A 131 5.18 -2.66 -2.82
N GLY A 132 4.56 -1.79 -2.02
CA GLY A 132 4.97 -0.38 -1.94
C GLY A 132 6.41 -0.26 -1.44
N CYS A 133 6.73 -0.90 -0.30
CA CYS A 133 8.08 -0.90 0.26
C CYS A 133 9.13 -1.43 -0.73
N TRP A 134 8.82 -2.53 -1.41
CA TRP A 134 9.68 -3.15 -2.41
C TRP A 134 9.93 -2.23 -3.60
N LEU A 135 8.88 -1.56 -4.09
CA LEU A 135 8.99 -0.63 -5.19
C LEU A 135 9.94 0.54 -4.87
N LEU A 136 9.84 1.10 -3.66
CA LEU A 136 10.74 2.16 -3.20
C LEU A 136 12.17 1.64 -3.00
N TYR A 137 12.34 0.53 -2.28
CA TYR A 137 13.63 -0.14 -2.10
C TYR A 137 14.38 -0.32 -3.43
N ARG A 138 13.70 -0.89 -4.43
CA ARG A 138 14.26 -1.12 -5.77
C ARG A 138 14.61 0.17 -6.48
N THR A 139 13.80 1.21 -6.32
CA THR A 139 14.01 2.51 -6.95
C THR A 139 15.26 3.19 -6.39
N LEU A 140 15.44 3.15 -5.06
CA LEU A 140 16.62 3.67 -4.40
C LEU A 140 17.88 2.88 -4.77
N CYS A 141 17.83 1.55 -4.74
CA CYS A 141 19.00 0.70 -5.08
C CYS A 141 19.42 0.82 -6.55
N ALA A 142 18.48 1.11 -7.46
CA ALA A 142 18.81 1.34 -8.87
C ALA A 142 19.60 2.65 -9.07
N ARG A 143 19.38 3.65 -8.21
CA ARG A 143 20.07 4.94 -8.28
C ARG A 143 21.34 4.97 -7.44
N TRP A 144 21.29 4.36 -6.27
CA TRP A 144 22.35 4.34 -5.26
C TRP A 144 22.60 2.91 -4.77
N PRO A 145 23.45 2.14 -5.48
CA PRO A 145 23.80 0.77 -5.08
C PRO A 145 24.41 0.70 -3.68
N GLU A 146 25.23 1.70 -3.31
CA GLU A 146 25.86 1.81 -1.98
C GLU A 146 24.82 1.90 -0.84
N GLY A 147 23.65 2.48 -1.12
CA GLY A 147 22.56 2.66 -0.16
C GLY A 147 21.72 1.40 0.06
N ARG A 148 22.05 0.27 -0.59
CA ARG A 148 21.26 -0.96 -0.56
C ARG A 148 20.98 -1.47 0.85
N VAL A 149 21.97 -1.45 1.74
CA VAL A 149 21.81 -1.93 3.13
C VAL A 149 20.86 -1.02 3.90
N ALA A 150 21.07 0.30 3.83
CA ALA A 150 20.21 1.27 4.51
C ALA A 150 18.75 1.19 4.01
N ALA A 151 18.54 1.05 2.69
CA ALA A 151 17.21 0.88 2.11
C ALA A 151 16.56 -0.45 2.53
N ALA A 152 17.32 -1.54 2.57
CA ALA A 152 16.81 -2.84 3.02
C ALA A 152 16.37 -2.79 4.48
N ILE A 153 17.23 -2.27 5.37
CA ILE A 153 16.90 -2.10 6.79
C ILE A 153 15.68 -1.19 6.92
N GLY A 154 15.71 0.01 6.33
CA GLY A 154 14.66 1.00 6.51
C GLY A 154 13.28 0.57 5.99
N PHE A 155 13.22 -0.05 4.80
CA PHE A 155 11.93 -0.30 4.14
C PHE A 155 11.45 -1.75 4.21
N LEU A 156 12.35 -2.73 4.38
CA LEU A 156 11.97 -4.15 4.36
C LEU A 156 12.07 -4.83 5.73
N PHE A 157 13.03 -4.42 6.57
CA PHE A 157 13.37 -5.16 7.79
C PHE A 157 13.27 -4.34 9.08
N PHE A 158 12.91 -3.04 9.02
CA PHE A 158 12.81 -2.20 10.21
C PHE A 158 11.63 -2.68 11.08
N PRO A 159 11.85 -3.17 12.31
CA PRO A 159 10.84 -3.91 13.05
C PRO A 159 9.51 -3.17 13.22
N SER A 160 9.58 -1.88 13.59
CA SER A 160 8.39 -1.05 13.79
C SER A 160 7.61 -0.84 12.48
N LEU A 161 8.30 -0.54 11.38
CA LEU A 161 7.64 -0.37 10.08
C LEU A 161 7.01 -1.68 9.63
N VAL A 162 7.72 -2.80 9.73
CA VAL A 162 7.21 -4.12 9.38
C VAL A 162 5.95 -4.43 10.17
N PHE A 163 5.99 -4.34 11.49
CA PHE A 163 4.85 -4.71 12.34
C PHE A 163 3.64 -3.79 12.13
N TRP A 164 3.82 -2.47 12.23
CA TRP A 164 2.75 -1.47 12.18
C TRP A 164 2.30 -1.09 10.77
N SER A 165 2.73 -1.83 9.74
CA SER A 165 2.15 -1.71 8.40
C SER A 165 1.84 -3.07 7.78
N SER A 166 1.70 -4.11 8.61
CA SER A 166 1.29 -5.45 8.17
C SER A 166 -0.08 -5.82 8.75
N GLY A 167 -0.81 -6.69 8.05
CA GLY A 167 -2.12 -7.15 8.46
C GLY A 167 -3.24 -6.19 8.05
N LEU A 168 -4.41 -6.35 8.67
CA LEU A 168 -5.61 -5.61 8.31
C LEU A 168 -5.73 -4.33 9.15
N ILE A 169 -4.91 -3.33 8.82
CA ILE A 169 -4.91 -2.01 9.45
C ILE A 169 -4.76 -0.91 8.39
N LYS A 170 -5.19 0.31 8.71
CA LYS A 170 -5.16 1.45 7.77
C LYS A 170 -3.75 1.74 7.28
N GLU A 171 -2.78 1.60 8.17
CA GLU A 171 -1.36 1.83 7.92
C GLU A 171 -0.81 0.91 6.84
N SER A 172 -1.32 -0.30 6.66
CA SER A 172 -0.87 -1.21 5.60
C SER A 172 -1.13 -0.64 4.21
N LEU A 173 -2.33 -0.11 3.96
CA LEU A 173 -2.68 0.50 2.68
C LEU A 173 -2.06 1.91 2.54
N ALA A 174 -1.97 2.67 3.63
CA ALA A 174 -1.34 3.99 3.61
C ALA A 174 0.17 3.90 3.31
N VAL A 175 0.88 2.92 3.88
CA VAL A 175 2.30 2.66 3.55
C VAL A 175 2.45 2.16 2.13
N ALA A 176 1.58 1.25 1.65
CA ALA A 176 1.61 0.81 0.25
C ALA A 176 1.56 2.00 -0.72
N GLY A 177 0.59 2.91 -0.51
CA GLY A 177 0.41 4.11 -1.33
C GLY A 177 1.57 5.11 -1.18
N LEU A 178 2.00 5.43 0.04
CA LEU A 178 3.04 6.43 0.27
C LEU A 178 4.40 6.01 -0.32
N MET A 179 4.75 4.73 -0.19
CA MET A 179 5.99 4.20 -0.76
C MET A 179 5.91 4.16 -2.29
N ALA A 180 4.75 3.82 -2.86
CA ALA A 180 4.53 3.85 -4.30
C ALA A 180 4.60 5.27 -4.88
N LEU A 181 3.94 6.25 -4.23
CA LEU A 181 4.03 7.68 -4.57
C LEU A 181 5.47 8.16 -4.62
N THR A 182 6.22 7.88 -3.55
CA THR A 182 7.62 8.29 -3.44
C THR A 182 8.47 7.64 -4.52
N ALA A 183 8.30 6.33 -4.75
CA ALA A 183 9.07 5.61 -5.76
C ALA A 183 8.78 6.12 -7.18
N ILE A 184 7.51 6.37 -7.51
CA ILE A 184 7.10 6.87 -8.83
C ILE A 184 7.58 8.30 -9.04
N LEU A 185 7.46 9.17 -8.04
CA LEU A 185 7.99 10.54 -8.09
C LEU A 185 9.49 10.52 -8.41
N LEU A 186 10.27 9.74 -7.65
CA LEU A 186 11.72 9.65 -7.86
C LEU A 186 12.09 9.11 -9.25
N ARG A 187 11.34 8.14 -9.78
CA ARG A 187 11.54 7.64 -11.15
C ARG A 187 11.21 8.68 -12.21
N ALA A 188 10.14 9.46 -12.01
CA ALA A 188 9.77 10.55 -12.90
C ALA A 188 10.85 11.64 -12.88
N LEU A 189 11.38 11.97 -11.70
CA LEU A 189 12.45 12.94 -11.53
C LEU A 189 13.77 12.57 -12.19
N TRP A 190 14.13 11.28 -12.16
CA TRP A 190 15.40 10.81 -12.71
C TRP A 190 15.31 10.33 -14.16
N GLY A 191 14.11 10.37 -14.77
CA GLY A 191 13.87 9.79 -16.07
C GLY A 191 12.53 10.24 -16.66
N LYS A 192 11.78 9.30 -17.24
CA LYS A 192 10.43 9.54 -17.74
C LYS A 192 9.45 8.64 -17.02
N ALA A 193 8.33 9.22 -16.57
CA ALA A 193 7.23 8.45 -16.01
C ALA A 193 6.54 7.64 -17.10
N ARG A 194 6.23 6.37 -16.81
CA ARG A 194 5.40 5.56 -17.70
C ARG A 194 3.92 5.91 -17.49
N PRO A 195 3.04 5.80 -18.52
CA PRO A 195 1.62 6.11 -18.35
C PRO A 195 0.94 5.33 -17.20
N VAL A 196 1.30 4.05 -17.03
CA VAL A 196 0.83 3.23 -15.91
C VAL A 196 1.27 3.78 -14.55
N GLU A 197 2.45 4.41 -14.46
CA GLU A 197 2.96 5.00 -13.24
C GLU A 197 2.20 6.29 -12.89
N VAL A 198 1.72 7.05 -13.88
CA VAL A 198 0.85 8.22 -13.65
C VAL A 198 -0.47 7.80 -13.00
N PHE A 199 -1.12 6.77 -13.55
CA PHE A 199 -2.34 6.22 -12.94
C PHE A 199 -2.09 5.72 -11.52
N LEU A 200 -1.02 4.92 -11.33
CA LEU A 200 -0.67 4.39 -10.01
C LEU A 200 -0.31 5.51 -9.01
N PHE A 201 0.30 6.61 -9.48
CA PHE A 201 0.59 7.77 -8.65
C PHE A 201 -0.69 8.43 -8.15
N VAL A 202 -1.62 8.75 -9.05
CA VAL A 202 -2.92 9.34 -8.68
C VAL A 202 -3.71 8.41 -7.76
N PHE A 203 -3.78 7.12 -8.09
CA PHE A 203 -4.47 6.12 -7.28
C PHE A 203 -3.85 5.99 -5.88
N SER A 204 -2.51 5.96 -5.79
CA SER A 204 -1.81 5.90 -4.50
C SER A 204 -2.06 7.17 -3.69
N GLY A 205 -2.09 8.34 -4.32
CA GLY A 205 -2.46 9.62 -3.70
C GLY A 205 -3.86 9.58 -3.10
N TRP A 206 -4.84 9.09 -3.87
CA TRP A 206 -6.21 8.94 -3.41
C TRP A 206 -6.34 8.00 -2.20
N ILE A 207 -5.64 6.86 -2.21
CA ILE A 207 -5.60 5.93 -1.07
C ILE A 207 -5.00 6.59 0.18
N VAL A 208 -3.84 7.23 0.07
CA VAL A 208 -3.20 7.87 1.24
C VAL A 208 -4.03 9.05 1.74
N TRP A 209 -4.66 9.82 0.86
CA TRP A 209 -5.57 10.90 1.25
C TRP A 209 -6.74 10.38 2.09
N GLY A 210 -7.46 9.37 1.58
CA GLY A 210 -8.62 8.79 2.25
C GLY A 210 -8.31 8.17 3.62
N LEU A 211 -7.09 7.65 3.81
CA LEU A 211 -6.68 7.00 5.06
C LEU A 211 -5.94 7.94 6.03
N LYS A 212 -5.01 8.73 5.51
CA LYS A 212 -3.96 9.45 6.25
C LYS A 212 -3.55 10.74 5.49
N TYR A 213 -4.49 11.62 5.14
CA TYR A 213 -4.20 12.89 4.44
C TYR A 213 -3.06 13.71 5.08
N TYR A 214 -2.89 13.65 6.39
CA TYR A 214 -1.80 14.32 7.10
C TYR A 214 -0.40 13.75 6.80
N TRP A 215 -0.29 12.49 6.35
CA TRP A 215 0.97 11.95 5.81
C TRP A 215 1.32 12.60 4.48
N LEU A 216 0.32 12.86 3.62
CA LEU A 216 0.53 13.61 2.38
C LEU A 216 0.90 15.07 2.66
N ALA A 217 0.29 15.69 3.68
CA ALA A 217 0.63 17.05 4.06
C ALA A 217 2.12 17.20 4.45
N VAL A 218 2.72 16.18 5.06
CA VAL A 218 4.17 16.15 5.37
C VAL A 218 5.01 15.75 4.16
N TRP A 219 4.53 14.81 3.35
CA TRP A 219 5.24 14.34 2.16
C TRP A 219 5.34 15.40 1.06
N LEU A 220 4.30 16.22 0.88
CA LEU A 220 4.19 17.17 -0.23
C LEU A 220 5.29 18.26 -0.22
N PRO A 221 5.61 18.94 0.90
CA PRO A 221 6.74 19.87 0.94
C PRO A 221 8.07 19.21 0.59
N VAL A 222 8.29 17.96 1.04
CA VAL A 222 9.51 17.20 0.73
C VAL A 222 9.57 16.86 -0.76
N ALA A 223 8.44 16.44 -1.36
CA ALA A 223 8.33 16.19 -2.79
C ALA A 223 8.65 17.44 -3.61
N ILE A 224 8.04 18.59 -3.28
CA ILE A 224 8.30 19.88 -3.94
C ILE A 224 9.77 20.28 -3.81
N ALA A 225 10.35 20.15 -2.61
CA ALA A 225 11.77 20.46 -2.40
C ALA A 225 12.69 19.60 -3.26
N GLN A 226 12.36 18.31 -3.45
CA GLN A 226 13.11 17.42 -4.35
C GLN A 226 12.98 17.86 -5.81
N GLU A 227 11.77 18.22 -6.27
CA GLU A 227 11.55 18.75 -7.63
C GLU A 227 12.38 20.01 -7.91
N VAL A 228 12.31 20.99 -7.01
CA VAL A 228 13.09 22.24 -7.12
C VAL A 228 14.59 21.97 -7.13
N TYR A 229 15.06 21.03 -6.31
CA TYR A 229 16.46 20.62 -6.29
C TYR A 229 16.90 19.97 -7.61
N GLN A 230 16.07 19.11 -8.21
CA GLN A 230 16.41 18.51 -9.50
C GLN A 230 16.40 19.54 -10.63
N ALA A 231 15.41 20.43 -10.66
CA ALA A 231 15.32 21.51 -11.64
C ALA A 231 16.56 22.43 -11.60
N SER A 232 17.01 22.83 -10.40
CA SER A 232 18.21 23.65 -10.25
C SER A 232 19.49 22.95 -10.72
N LYS A 233 19.62 21.64 -10.48
CA LYS A 233 20.73 20.83 -11.01
C LYS A 233 20.76 20.76 -12.53
N VAL A 234 19.59 20.61 -13.17
CA VAL A 234 19.50 20.58 -14.64
C VAL A 234 19.90 21.93 -15.23
N GLN A 235 19.41 23.03 -14.65
CA GLN A 235 19.75 24.38 -15.10
C GLN A 235 21.26 24.67 -14.97
N ALA A 236 21.87 24.32 -13.83
CA ALA A 236 23.30 24.51 -13.61
C ALA A 236 24.16 23.74 -14.64
N ARG A 237 23.78 22.50 -14.99
CA ARG A 237 24.47 21.72 -16.02
C ARG A 237 24.33 22.34 -17.41
N SER A 238 23.14 22.80 -17.77
CA SER A 238 22.90 23.45 -19.06
C SER A 238 23.68 24.76 -19.21
N GLY A 239 23.75 25.58 -18.16
CA GLY A 239 24.53 26.82 -18.17
C GLY A 239 26.03 26.58 -18.28
N MET A 240 26.54 25.54 -17.61
CA MET A 240 27.95 25.13 -17.74
C MET A 240 28.28 24.62 -19.14
N GLN A 241 27.39 23.85 -19.76
CA GLN A 241 27.55 23.38 -21.15
C GLN A 241 27.64 24.57 -22.13
N VAL A 242 26.72 25.54 -22.01
CA VAL A 242 26.72 26.75 -22.86
C VAL A 242 28.00 27.58 -22.64
N ALA A 243 28.49 27.70 -21.40
CA ALA A 243 29.73 28.41 -21.13
C ALA A 243 30.96 27.72 -21.73
N VAL A 244 30.97 26.38 -21.80
CA VAL A 244 32.02 25.61 -22.48
C VAL A 244 31.93 25.74 -24.00
N ASP A 245 30.72 25.72 -24.57
CA ASP A 245 30.52 25.86 -26.02
C ASP A 245 30.87 27.26 -26.55
N LEU A 246 30.91 28.28 -25.67
CA LEU A 246 31.27 29.67 -26.00
C LEU A 246 32.77 29.99 -25.79
N ALA A 247 33.55 29.09 -25.19
CA ALA A 247 34.98 29.27 -24.89
C ALA A 247 35.86 28.57 -25.93
#